data_AF-A0A0S2TFD1-F1
#
_entry.id   AF-A0A0S2TFD1-F1
#
_cell.length_a   1.000
_cell.length_b   1.000
_cell.length_c   1.000
_cell.angle_alpha   90.00
_cell.angle_beta   90.00
_cell.angle_gamma   90.00
#
_symmetry.space_group_name_H-M   'P 1'
#
loop_
_entity.id
_entity.type
_entity.pdbx_description
1 polymer ?
#
loop_
_entity_poly.entity_id
_entity_poly.type
_entity_poly.pdbx_seq_one_letter_code
_entity_poly.pdbx_strand_id
1 'polypeptide(L)'
;MCEWEDRVSNVAHEIEHYLESHPQAADSLEGIASWWIARQRIRTELEVVRAALEQLSHSGIVSARQDTGKRGPIYRLNNKNH
;
A
#
# COMPACT_ATOMS: atom_id res chain seq x y z
N MET A 1 26.69 9.47 5.20
CA MET A 1 26.65 8.37 6.20
C MET A 1 25.28 8.24 6.89
N CYS A 2 24.39 9.24 6.87
CA CYS A 2 23.09 9.20 7.58
C CYS A 2 21.97 8.36 6.94
N GLU A 3 22.06 7.98 5.65
CA GLU A 3 20.95 7.29 4.94
C GLU A 3 20.56 5.93 5.54
N TRP A 4 21.49 5.27 6.26
CA TRP A 4 21.21 4.01 6.95
C TRP A 4 20.37 4.21 8.22
N GLU A 5 20.69 5.24 9.02
CA GLU A 5 19.97 5.54 10.26
C GLU A 5 18.54 6.01 10.00
N ASP A 6 18.33 6.81 8.95
CA ASP A 6 16.99 7.21 8.50
C ASP A 6 16.15 6.00 8.09
N ARG A 7 16.75 5.08 7.34
CA ARG A 7 16.07 3.87 6.88
C ARG A 7 15.73 2.93 8.04
N VAL A 8 16.66 2.75 8.98
CA VAL A 8 16.43 1.94 10.19
C VAL A 8 15.36 2.57 11.07
N SER A 9 15.37 3.89 11.27
CA SER A 9 14.35 4.58 12.07
C SER A 9 12.96 4.46 11.45
N ASN A 10 12.85 4.61 10.14
CA ASN A 10 11.57 4.44 9.44
C ASN A 10 11.06 2.99 9.53
N VAL A 11 11.94 1.99 9.38
CA VAL A 11 11.59 0.58 9.56
C VAL A 11 11.15 0.30 10.99
N ALA A 12 11.86 0.84 11.99
CA ALA A 12 11.52 0.67 13.40
C ALA A 12 10.13 1.22 13.75
N HIS A 13 9.79 2.42 13.27
CA HIS A 13 8.48 3.03 13.45
C HIS A 13 7.33 2.17 12.89
N GLU A 14 7.51 1.61 11.70
CA GLU A 14 6.46 0.77 11.11
C GLU A 14 6.36 -0.62 11.78
N ILE A 15 7.46 -1.17 12.31
CA ILE A 15 7.45 -2.40 13.13
C ILE A 15 6.72 -2.14 14.46
N GLU A 16 7.01 -1.02 15.13
CA GLU A 16 6.34 -0.63 16.37
C GLU A 16 4.82 -0.53 16.18
N HIS A 17 4.37 0.22 15.18
CA HIS A 17 2.95 0.36 14.86
C HIS A 17 2.25 -0.98 14.56
N TYR A 18 2.99 -1.92 13.96
CA TYR A 18 2.47 -3.26 13.70
C TYR A 18 2.31 -4.10 14.95
N LEU A 19 3.32 -4.08 15.83
CA LEU A 19 3.30 -4.79 17.11
C LEU A 19 2.21 -4.24 18.04
N GLU A 20 1.99 -2.92 18.04
CA GLU A 20 0.86 -2.31 18.76
C GLU A 20 -0.50 -2.77 18.24
N SER A 21 -0.64 -2.91 16.92
CA SER A 21 -1.89 -3.35 16.29
C SER A 21 -2.15 -4.86 16.43
N HIS A 22 -1.10 -5.65 16.69
CA HIS A 22 -1.16 -7.10 16.83
C HIS A 22 -0.35 -7.57 18.04
N PRO A 23 -0.84 -7.35 19.27
CA PRO A 23 -0.14 -7.76 20.50
C PRO A 23 0.04 -9.29 20.64
N GLN A 24 -0.57 -10.09 19.75
CA GLN A 24 -0.37 -11.55 19.66
C GLN A 24 0.69 -11.96 18.63
N ALA A 25 1.21 -11.02 17.82
CA ALA A 25 2.29 -11.26 16.88
C ALA A 25 3.64 -11.31 17.64
N ALA A 26 3.78 -12.28 18.54
CA ALA A 26 5.06 -12.68 19.10
C ALA A 26 5.82 -13.52 18.05
N ASP A 27 5.95 -12.99 16.83
CA ASP A 27 6.65 -13.64 15.74
C ASP A 27 8.16 -13.49 15.93
N SER A 28 8.90 -14.54 15.62
CA SER A 28 10.36 -14.52 15.57
C SER A 28 10.85 -13.46 14.57
N LEU A 29 12.13 -13.06 14.68
CA LEU A 29 12.78 -12.12 13.74
C LEU A 29 12.50 -12.46 12.26
N GLU A 30 12.54 -13.76 11.90
CA GLU A 30 12.24 -14.23 10.55
C GLU A 30 10.78 -13.98 10.13
N GLY A 31 9.82 -14.13 11.05
CA GLY A 31 8.42 -13.85 10.82
C GLY A 31 8.17 -12.35 10.60
N ILE A 32 8.74 -11.51 11.47
CA ILE A 32 8.67 -10.05 11.35
C ILE A 32 9.32 -9.59 10.04
N ALA A 33 10.49 -10.13 9.68
CA ALA A 33 11.19 -9.78 8.44
C ALA A 33 10.41 -10.22 7.19
N SER A 34 9.85 -11.43 7.17
CA SER A 34 9.04 -11.93 6.06
C SER A 34 7.76 -11.10 5.87
N TRP A 35 7.06 -10.80 6.97
CA TRP A 35 5.89 -9.91 6.96
C TRP A 35 6.26 -8.49 6.50
N TRP A 36 7.38 -7.96 6.99
CA TRP A 36 7.87 -6.64 6.64
C TRP A 36 8.15 -6.51 5.14
N ILE A 37 8.83 -7.50 4.56
CA ILE A 37 9.11 -7.57 3.12
C ILE A 37 7.79 -7.68 2.34
N ALA A 38 6.85 -8.51 2.79
CA ALA A 38 5.54 -8.61 2.16
C ALA A 38 4.77 -7.27 2.21
N ARG A 39 4.79 -6.56 3.34
CA ARG A 39 4.14 -5.26 3.50
C ARG A 39 4.79 -4.17 2.67
N GLN A 40 6.12 -4.11 2.63
CA GLN A 40 6.85 -3.20 1.74
C GLN A 40 6.48 -3.45 0.29
N ARG A 41 6.46 -4.71 -0.15
CA ARG A 41 6.03 -5.07 -1.52
C ARG A 41 4.57 -4.67 -1.76
N ILE A 42 3.66 -4.95 -0.83
CA ILE A 42 2.26 -4.55 -0.96
C ILE A 42 2.15 -3.03 -1.10
N ARG A 43 2.84 -2.23 -0.28
CA ARG A 43 2.82 -0.76 -0.37
C ARG A 43 3.31 -0.29 -1.74
N THR A 44 4.47 -0.77 -2.19
CA THR A 44 5.02 -0.43 -3.51
C THR A 44 4.07 -0.81 -4.63
N GLU A 45 3.53 -2.03 -4.61
CA GLU A 45 2.56 -2.50 -5.61
C GLU A 45 1.26 -1.68 -5.58
N LEU A 46 0.82 -1.23 -4.41
CA LEU A 46 -0.37 -0.38 -4.27
C LEU A 46 -0.16 1.00 -4.91
N GLU A 47 1.03 1.57 -4.78
CA GLU A 47 1.40 2.82 -5.47
C GLU A 47 1.47 2.63 -6.99
N VAL A 48 2.05 1.51 -7.45
CA VAL A 48 2.07 1.14 -8.88
C VAL A 48 0.65 0.96 -9.42
N VAL A 49 -0.21 0.25 -8.69
CA VAL A 49 -1.63 0.04 -9.04
C VAL A 49 -2.37 1.37 -9.05
N ARG A 50 -2.14 2.25 -8.07
CA ARG A 50 -2.72 3.60 -8.04
C ARG A 50 -2.29 4.41 -9.26
N ALA A 51 -1.01 4.45 -9.58
CA ALA A 51 -0.49 5.16 -10.75
C ALA A 51 -1.05 4.59 -12.06
N ALA A 52 -1.13 3.27 -12.18
CA ALA A 52 -1.74 2.60 -13.33
C ALA A 52 -3.23 2.95 -13.46
N LEU A 53 -3.98 2.97 -12.34
CA LEU A 53 -5.38 3.40 -12.32
C LEU A 53 -5.55 4.88 -12.68
N GLU A 54 -4.65 5.75 -12.23
CA GLU A 54 -4.63 7.17 -12.63
C GLU A 54 -4.37 7.32 -14.14
N GLN A 55 -3.42 6.58 -14.71
CA GLN A 55 -3.16 6.58 -16.15
C GLN A 55 -4.35 6.07 -16.97
N LEU A 56 -4.97 4.97 -16.53
CA LEU A 56 -6.16 4.43 -17.17
C LEU A 56 -7.36 5.37 -17.07
N SER A 57 -7.45 6.13 -15.98
CA SER A 57 -8.48 7.15 -15.81
C SER A 57 -8.25 8.35 -16.71
N HIS A 58 -7.01 8.82 -16.82
CA HIS A 58 -6.62 9.87 -17.75
C HIS A 58 -6.87 9.48 -19.21
N SER A 59 -6.71 8.20 -19.54
CA SER A 59 -6.99 7.65 -20.88
C SER A 59 -8.48 7.41 -21.17
N GLY A 60 -9.37 7.71 -20.22
CA GLY A 60 -10.82 7.52 -20.34
C GLY A 60 -11.27 6.05 -20.36
N ILE A 61 -10.38 5.11 -20.02
CA ILE A 61 -10.65 3.67 -19.98
C ILE A 61 -11.31 3.30 -18.65
N VAL A 62 -10.97 4.00 -17.55
CA VAL A 62 -11.52 3.75 -16.22
C VAL A 62 -12.10 5.03 -15.65
N SER A 63 -13.32 4.97 -15.15
CA SER A 63 -13.95 6.07 -14.43
C SER A 63 -13.74 5.87 -12.94
N ALA A 64 -12.99 6.77 -12.31
CA ALA A 64 -12.92 6.84 -10.86
C ALA A 64 -14.14 7.63 -10.35
N ARG A 65 -15.04 6.96 -9.63
CA ARG A 65 -16.08 7.64 -8.86
C ARG A 65 -15.61 7.77 -7.42
N GLN A 66 -15.46 9.00 -6.96
CA GLN A 66 -15.35 9.27 -5.53
C GLN A 66 -16.70 8.93 -4.91
N ASP A 67 -16.76 7.84 -4.17
CA ASP A 67 -17.89 7.56 -3.31
C ASP A 67 -17.69 8.38 -2.03
N THR A 68 -18.63 9.26 -1.70
CA THR A 68 -18.62 10.04 -0.45
C THR A 68 -18.82 9.19 0.81
N GLY A 69 -18.90 7.86 0.68
CA GLY A 69 -18.93 6.92 1.79
C GLY A 69 -17.54 6.55 2.33
N LYS A 70 -17.52 5.94 3.53
CA LYS A 70 -16.31 5.41 4.21
C LYS A 70 -15.46 4.40 3.41
N ARG A 71 -15.84 4.02 2.18
CA ARG A 71 -15.22 2.94 1.40
C ARG A 71 -14.19 3.40 0.37
N GLY A 72 -13.93 4.69 0.24
CA GLY A 72 -12.91 5.21 -0.68
C GLY A 72 -13.34 5.16 -2.16
N PRO A 73 -12.49 5.63 -3.07
CA PRO A 73 -12.82 5.77 -4.50
C PRO A 73 -13.05 4.41 -5.16
N ILE A 74 -14.15 4.29 -5.91
CA ILE A 74 -14.49 3.08 -6.66
C ILE A 74 -14.08 3.29 -8.12
N TYR A 75 -13.24 2.40 -8.64
CA TYR A 75 -12.81 2.38 -10.03
C TYR A 75 -13.72 1.46 -10.83
N ARG A 76 -14.27 1.94 -11.94
CA ARG A 76 -15.10 1.13 -12.86
C ARG A 76 -14.57 1.24 -14.28
N LEU A 77 -14.41 0.12 -14.96
CA LEU A 77 -14.06 0.12 -16.39
C LEU A 77 -15.16 0.83 -17.16
N ASN A 78 -14.78 1.82 -17.95
CA ASN A 78 -15.66 2.49 -18.88
C ASN A 78 -15.73 1.59 -20.12
N ASN A 79 -16.76 0.76 -20.21
CA ASN A 79 -16.94 -0.15 -21.33
C ASN A 79 -17.04 0.70 -22.60
N LYS A 80 -15.96 0.74 -23.39
CA LYS A 80 -15.98 1.34 -24.72
C LYS A 80 -16.88 0.44 -25.56
N ASN A 81 -18.10 0.88 -25.81
CA ASN A 81 -18.88 0.36 -26.94
C ASN A 81 -17.99 0.50 -28.18
N HIS A 82 -17.65 -0.65 -28.77
CA HIS A 82 -17.13 -0.74 -30.13
C HIS A 82 -18.31 -0.55 -31.08
#